data_AF-A0A9E3RM31-F1
#
_entry.id   AF-A0A9E3RM31-F1
#
_cell.length_a   1.000
_cell.length_b   1.000
_cell.length_c   1.000
_cell.angle_alpha   90.00
_cell.angle_beta   90.00
_cell.angle_gamma   90.00
#
_symmetry.space_group_name_H-M   'P 1'
#
loop_
_entity.id
_entity.type
_entity.pdbx_description
1 polymer ?
#
loop_
_entity_poly.entity_id
_entity_poly.type
_entity_poly.pdbx_seq_one_letter_code
_entity_poly.pdbx_strand_id
1 'polypeptide(L)'
;MKKIVLLLAITTLLFSAAVIYSQTTFDTPKNIVYKTVEDYAKQEPTIIRAAKWLEETDLDKEVTTRKEVNLYIITWISGSPNVNIVITERHGDLYRDNAELLALYMASYARFYLENKSNATPHLATKAALLSMMKVYQKGINIKKSKGMEELIKLTGENKLDDYINDNFKD
;
A
#
# COMPACT_ATOMS: atom_id res chain seq x y z
N MET A 1 -13.78 39.67 32.26
CA MET A 1 -13.10 39.65 30.94
C MET A 1 -12.12 38.50 30.81
N LYS A 2 -11.05 38.39 31.63
CA LYS A 2 -10.07 37.29 31.54
C LYS A 2 -10.68 35.87 31.57
N LYS A 3 -11.71 35.63 32.40
CA LYS A 3 -12.41 34.33 32.48
C LYS A 3 -13.26 34.01 31.25
N ILE A 4 -13.81 35.03 30.57
CA ILE A 4 -14.59 34.86 29.32
C ILE A 4 -13.66 34.59 28.15
N VAL A 5 -12.51 35.28 28.09
CA VAL A 5 -11.45 35.02 27.10
C VAL A 5 -10.85 33.61 27.26
N LEU A 6 -10.67 33.15 28.50
CA LEU A 6 -10.18 31.79 28.78
C LEU A 6 -11.19 30.72 28.35
N LEU A 7 -12.49 30.95 28.56
CA LEU A 7 -13.55 30.02 28.17
C LEU A 7 -13.68 29.90 26.63
N LEU A 8 -13.54 31.02 25.92
CA LEU A 8 -13.53 31.08 24.45
C LEU A 8 -12.29 30.40 23.82
N ALA A 9 -11.14 30.48 24.49
CA ALA A 9 -9.91 29.80 24.05
C ALA A 9 -10.00 28.26 24.21
N ILE A 10 -10.70 27.77 25.23
CA ILE A 10 -10.88 26.33 25.46
C ILE A 10 -11.87 25.72 24.47
N THR A 11 -12.96 26.43 24.13
CA THR A 11 -13.94 25.93 23.16
C THR A 11 -13.40 25.88 21.72
N THR A 12 -12.51 26.81 21.35
CA THR A 12 -11.83 26.78 20.04
C THR A 12 -10.79 25.67 19.92
N LEU A 13 -10.13 25.29 21.02
CA LEU A 13 -9.19 24.16 21.05
C LEU A 13 -9.89 22.78 20.97
N LEU A 14 -11.11 22.68 21.50
CA LEU A 14 -11.89 21.44 21.46
C LEU A 14 -12.56 21.20 20.10
N PHE A 15 -12.81 22.25 19.31
CA PHE A 15 -13.41 22.13 17.98
C PHE A 15 -12.40 21.72 16.91
N SER A 16 -11.11 22.04 17.05
CA SER A 16 -10.07 21.62 16.10
C SER A 16 -9.72 20.12 16.20
N ALA A 17 -9.95 19.49 17.36
CA ALA A 17 -9.76 18.05 17.54
C ALA A 17 -10.86 17.19 16.89
N ALA A 18 -12.03 17.77 16.58
CA ALA A 18 -13.17 17.05 16.03
C ALA A 18 -13.19 16.95 14.49
N VAL A 19 -12.27 17.61 13.78
CA VAL A 19 -12.34 17.77 12.31
C VAL A 19 -11.57 16.71 11.51
N ILE A 20 -10.80 15.81 12.13
CA ILE A 20 -9.86 14.94 11.38
C ILE A 20 -10.37 13.52 11.10
N TYR A 21 -11.47 13.06 11.71
CA TYR A 21 -11.95 11.67 11.53
C TYR A 21 -12.88 11.44 10.34
N SER A 22 -13.04 12.41 9.41
CA SER A 22 -14.09 12.35 8.36
C SER A 22 -13.61 12.23 6.91
N GLN A 23 -12.41 11.72 6.62
CA GLN A 23 -11.98 11.43 5.23
C GLN A 23 -11.21 10.11 5.07
N THR A 24 -11.62 9.02 5.74
CA THR A 24 -10.95 7.71 5.57
C THR A 24 -11.32 6.98 4.28
N THR A 25 -12.35 7.44 3.56
CA THR A 25 -12.78 6.83 2.29
C THR A 25 -11.87 7.29 1.15
N PHE A 26 -11.16 6.36 0.52
CA PHE A 26 -10.44 6.66 -0.71
C PHE A 26 -11.42 6.82 -1.87
N ASP A 27 -11.43 7.98 -2.53
CA ASP A 27 -12.23 8.19 -3.73
C ASP A 27 -11.52 7.61 -4.95
N THR A 28 -11.92 6.40 -5.33
CA THR A 28 -11.39 5.70 -6.50
C THR A 28 -11.90 6.35 -7.78
N PRO A 29 -11.01 6.81 -8.69
CA PRO A 29 -11.44 7.36 -9.96
C PRO A 29 -12.28 6.35 -10.77
N LYS A 30 -13.40 6.81 -11.29
CA LYS A 30 -14.33 5.99 -12.09
C LYS A 30 -14.19 6.30 -13.57
N ASN A 31 -14.49 5.31 -14.41
CA ASN A 31 -14.55 5.45 -15.87
C ASN A 31 -13.24 5.94 -16.50
N ILE A 32 -12.10 5.51 -15.96
CA ILE A 32 -10.80 5.80 -16.57
C ILE A 32 -10.66 4.97 -17.85
N VAL A 33 -10.26 5.64 -18.92
CA VAL A 33 -10.01 5.03 -20.22
C VAL A 33 -8.53 5.15 -20.52
N TYR A 34 -7.83 4.02 -20.55
CA TYR A 34 -6.42 3.97 -20.88
C TYR A 34 -6.22 3.67 -22.36
N LYS A 35 -5.81 4.67 -23.16
CA LYS A 35 -5.51 4.49 -24.59
C LYS A 35 -4.05 4.75 -24.92
N THR A 36 -3.44 5.71 -24.24
CA THR A 36 -2.05 6.11 -24.49
C THR A 36 -1.20 5.98 -23.24
N VAL A 37 0.12 6.05 -23.41
CA VAL A 37 1.09 6.06 -22.29
C VAL A 37 0.81 7.23 -21.34
N GLU A 38 0.40 8.37 -21.87
CA GLU A 38 0.07 9.58 -21.11
C GLU A 38 -1.16 9.37 -20.22
N ASP A 39 -2.12 8.54 -20.63
CA ASP A 39 -3.29 8.23 -19.81
C ASP A 39 -2.91 7.44 -18.54
N TYR A 40 -1.92 6.55 -18.64
CA TYR A 40 -1.33 5.89 -17.47
C TYR A 40 -0.55 6.89 -16.60
N ALA A 41 0.27 7.74 -17.23
CA ALA A 41 1.09 8.74 -16.52
C ALA A 41 0.24 9.70 -15.67
N LYS A 42 -0.91 10.15 -16.19
CA LYS A 42 -1.88 11.00 -15.44
C LYS A 42 -2.38 10.37 -14.15
N GLN A 43 -2.39 9.03 -14.06
CA GLN A 43 -2.90 8.29 -12.91
C GLN A 43 -1.84 7.95 -11.87
N GLU A 44 -0.55 8.13 -12.17
CA GLU A 44 0.56 7.82 -11.24
C GLU A 44 0.40 8.47 -9.85
N PRO A 45 0.02 9.76 -9.71
CA PRO A 45 -0.16 10.36 -8.39
C PRO A 45 -1.28 9.67 -7.59
N THR A 46 -2.32 9.20 -8.25
CA THR A 46 -3.42 8.49 -7.62
C THR A 46 -3.02 7.07 -7.23
N ILE A 47 -2.20 6.38 -8.03
CA ILE A 47 -1.65 5.06 -7.70
C ILE A 47 -0.76 5.15 -6.44
N ILE A 48 0.09 6.18 -6.34
CA ILE A 48 0.90 6.42 -5.14
C ILE A 48 0.01 6.59 -3.90
N ARG A 49 -1.04 7.43 -4.00
CA ARG A 49 -1.98 7.63 -2.88
C ARG A 49 -2.75 6.36 -2.53
N ALA A 50 -3.18 5.59 -3.52
CA ALA A 50 -3.90 4.34 -3.33
C ALA A 50 -3.05 3.31 -2.59
N ALA A 51 -1.78 3.15 -2.97
CA ALA A 51 -0.84 2.27 -2.29
C ALA A 51 -0.58 2.69 -0.83
N LYS A 52 -0.42 4.00 -0.56
CA LYS A 52 -0.31 4.51 0.82
C LYS A 52 -1.56 4.22 1.64
N TRP A 53 -2.74 4.48 1.07
CA TRP A 53 -4.02 4.21 1.72
C TRP A 53 -4.21 2.72 2.03
N LEU A 54 -3.83 1.80 1.12
CA LEU A 54 -3.91 0.36 1.36
C LEU A 54 -3.03 -0.12 2.52
N GLU A 55 -1.85 0.49 2.69
CA GLU A 55 -0.90 0.18 3.76
C GLU A 55 -1.34 0.76 5.12
N GLU A 56 -1.90 1.97 5.11
CA GLU A 56 -2.29 2.71 6.31
C GLU A 56 -3.64 2.26 6.87
N THR A 57 -4.61 1.98 6.00
CA THR A 57 -5.97 1.56 6.38
C THR A 57 -5.98 0.10 6.81
N ASP A 58 -6.60 -0.20 7.95
CA ASP A 58 -6.69 -1.57 8.46
C ASP A 58 -7.59 -2.44 7.58
N LEU A 59 -7.31 -3.75 7.55
CA LEU A 59 -7.95 -4.69 6.61
C LEU A 59 -9.45 -4.91 6.89
N ASP A 60 -9.92 -4.60 8.09
CA ASP A 60 -11.34 -4.69 8.48
C ASP A 60 -12.11 -3.38 8.23
N LYS A 61 -11.44 -2.33 7.74
CA LYS A 61 -12.05 -1.04 7.41
C LYS A 61 -12.22 -0.88 5.91
N GLU A 62 -13.27 -0.15 5.53
CA GLU A 62 -13.48 0.28 4.14
C GLU A 62 -13.41 -0.87 3.14
N VAL A 63 -13.93 -2.06 3.52
CA VAL A 63 -13.75 -3.31 2.76
C VAL A 63 -14.27 -3.20 1.32
N THR A 64 -15.38 -2.49 1.10
CA THR A 64 -15.90 -2.22 -0.24
C THR A 64 -14.96 -1.32 -1.03
N THR A 65 -14.57 -0.18 -0.45
CA THR A 65 -13.60 0.76 -1.03
C THR A 65 -12.28 0.08 -1.37
N ARG A 66 -11.77 -0.80 -0.50
CA ARG A 66 -10.56 -1.59 -0.74
C ARG A 66 -10.66 -2.45 -1.98
N LYS A 67 -11.79 -3.10 -2.24
CA LYS A 67 -12.00 -3.88 -3.47
C LYS A 67 -11.95 -3.00 -4.71
N GLU A 68 -12.55 -1.81 -4.66
CA GLU A 68 -12.50 -0.84 -5.75
C GLU A 68 -11.07 -0.33 -5.99
N VAL A 69 -10.34 -0.02 -4.92
CA VAL A 69 -8.93 0.41 -4.97
C VAL A 69 -8.04 -0.69 -5.55
N ASN A 70 -8.22 -1.94 -5.11
CA ASN A 70 -7.48 -3.09 -5.63
C ASN A 70 -7.74 -3.26 -7.12
N LEU A 71 -9.00 -3.19 -7.56
CA LEU A 71 -9.36 -3.30 -8.98
C LEU A 71 -8.72 -2.16 -9.80
N TYR A 72 -8.79 -0.93 -9.29
CA TYR A 72 -8.18 0.23 -9.93
C TYR A 72 -6.66 0.07 -10.10
N ILE A 73 -5.96 -0.35 -9.06
CA ILE A 73 -4.50 -0.58 -9.10
C ILE A 73 -4.16 -1.72 -10.07
N ILE A 74 -4.83 -2.86 -9.98
CA ILE A 74 -4.55 -4.01 -10.86
C ILE A 74 -4.80 -3.65 -12.32
N THR A 75 -5.87 -2.91 -12.60
CA THR A 75 -6.18 -2.42 -13.95
C THR A 75 -5.07 -1.51 -14.48
N TRP A 76 -4.60 -0.58 -13.66
CA TRP A 76 -3.51 0.31 -14.05
C TRP A 76 -2.19 -0.45 -14.26
N ILE A 77 -1.82 -1.36 -13.35
CA ILE A 77 -0.58 -2.14 -13.45
C ILE A 77 -0.58 -3.00 -14.71
N SER A 78 -1.71 -3.66 -15.02
CA SER A 78 -1.81 -4.60 -16.14
C SER A 78 -1.56 -3.96 -17.51
N GLY A 79 -1.76 -2.65 -17.64
CA GLY A 79 -1.51 -1.91 -18.87
C GLY A 79 -0.40 -0.86 -18.76
N SER A 80 0.22 -0.71 -17.60
CA SER A 80 1.26 0.29 -17.39
C SER A 80 2.51 -0.06 -18.20
N PRO A 81 3.02 0.86 -19.03
CA PRO A 81 4.21 0.58 -19.83
C PRO A 81 5.50 0.56 -18.99
N ASN A 82 5.47 1.14 -17.79
CA ASN A 82 6.67 1.42 -17.00
C ASN A 82 6.79 0.57 -15.74
N VAL A 83 5.76 -0.19 -15.37
CA VAL A 83 5.74 -1.01 -14.15
C VAL A 83 5.41 -2.44 -14.52
N ASN A 84 6.43 -3.29 -14.55
CA ASN A 84 6.30 -4.72 -14.74
C ASN A 84 6.56 -5.42 -13.40
N ILE A 85 5.60 -6.21 -12.94
CA ILE A 85 5.67 -6.92 -11.65
C ILE A 85 5.71 -8.41 -11.93
N VAL A 86 6.73 -9.08 -11.41
CA VAL A 86 6.85 -10.54 -11.47
C VAL A 86 6.23 -11.15 -10.23
N ILE A 87 5.18 -11.94 -10.42
CA ILE A 87 4.55 -12.72 -9.34
C ILE A 87 5.03 -14.17 -9.46
N THR A 88 5.85 -14.58 -8.49
CA THR A 88 6.38 -15.94 -8.34
C THR A 88 5.53 -16.79 -7.38
N GLU A 89 5.73 -18.10 -7.39
CA GLU A 89 5.10 -19.04 -6.44
C GLU A 89 5.36 -18.65 -4.97
N ARG A 90 6.51 -18.01 -4.69
CA ARG A 90 6.85 -17.58 -3.33
C ARG A 90 5.87 -16.55 -2.77
N HIS A 91 5.20 -15.76 -3.62
CA HIS A 91 4.14 -14.87 -3.15
C HIS A 91 3.00 -15.67 -2.50
N GLY A 92 2.63 -16.82 -3.08
CA GLY A 92 1.62 -17.73 -2.54
C GLY A 92 1.92 -18.16 -1.11
N ASP A 93 3.18 -18.46 -0.81
CA ASP A 93 3.63 -18.80 0.56
C ASP A 93 3.55 -17.61 1.52
N LEU A 94 3.73 -16.39 1.03
CA LEU A 94 3.67 -15.18 1.84
C LEU A 94 2.23 -14.81 2.18
N TYR A 95 1.38 -14.61 1.17
CA TYR A 95 0.01 -14.13 1.39
C TYR A 95 -0.92 -15.24 1.88
N ARG A 96 -0.77 -16.49 1.41
CA ARG A 96 -1.64 -17.64 1.76
C ARG A 96 -3.13 -17.30 1.65
N ASP A 97 -3.82 -17.17 2.78
CA ASP A 97 -5.25 -16.85 2.83
C ASP A 97 -5.54 -15.34 2.89
N ASN A 98 -4.50 -14.50 2.86
CA ASN A 98 -4.57 -13.05 3.00
C ASN A 98 -4.40 -12.35 1.64
N ALA A 99 -5.32 -12.57 0.71
CA ALA A 99 -5.23 -12.04 -0.67
C ALA A 99 -4.98 -10.52 -0.75
N GLU A 100 -5.47 -9.76 0.25
CA GLU A 100 -5.24 -8.32 0.37
C GLU A 100 -3.74 -7.95 0.45
N LEU A 101 -2.89 -8.85 0.99
CA LEU A 101 -1.44 -8.62 1.03
C LEU A 101 -0.80 -8.70 -0.35
N LEU A 102 -1.34 -9.51 -1.27
CA LEU A 102 -0.84 -9.55 -2.66
C LEU A 102 -1.20 -8.26 -3.41
N ALA A 103 -2.43 -7.76 -3.22
CA ALA A 103 -2.82 -6.47 -3.78
C ALA A 103 -1.96 -5.33 -3.23
N LEU A 104 -1.70 -5.32 -1.92
CA LEU A 104 -0.77 -4.38 -1.30
C LEU A 104 0.65 -4.50 -1.85
N TYR A 105 1.17 -5.71 -2.06
CA TYR A 105 2.48 -5.92 -2.66
C TYR A 105 2.57 -5.23 -4.03
N MET A 106 1.61 -5.51 -4.93
CA MET A 106 1.58 -4.92 -6.27
C MET A 106 1.49 -3.39 -6.21
N ALA A 107 0.65 -2.86 -5.33
CA ALA A 107 0.48 -1.43 -5.12
C ALA A 107 1.77 -0.76 -4.62
N SER A 108 2.42 -1.34 -3.60
CA SER A 108 3.66 -0.82 -3.03
C SER A 108 4.85 -0.94 -3.98
N TYR A 109 4.91 -2.01 -4.77
CA TYR A 109 5.89 -2.17 -5.84
C TYR A 109 5.75 -1.05 -6.88
N ALA A 110 4.52 -0.83 -7.38
CA ALA A 110 4.23 0.25 -8.32
C ALA A 110 4.57 1.62 -7.71
N ARG A 111 4.14 1.90 -6.47
CA ARG A 111 4.48 3.13 -5.74
C ARG A 111 5.99 3.36 -5.73
N PHE A 112 6.78 2.33 -5.43
CA PHE A 112 8.23 2.46 -5.36
C PHE A 112 8.82 2.93 -6.69
N TYR A 113 8.43 2.31 -7.82
CA TYR A 113 8.86 2.75 -9.15
C TYR A 113 8.48 4.19 -9.47
N LEU A 114 7.26 4.58 -9.11
CA LEU A 114 6.74 5.92 -9.38
C LEU A 114 7.43 7.01 -8.55
N GLU A 115 7.78 6.71 -7.30
CA GLU A 115 8.49 7.64 -6.41
C GLU A 115 10.01 7.66 -6.67
N ASN A 116 10.57 6.64 -7.34
CA ASN A 116 12.01 6.43 -7.53
C ASN A 116 12.40 6.22 -9.00
N LYS A 117 11.79 6.97 -9.94
CA LYS A 117 11.89 6.73 -11.39
C LYS A 117 13.32 6.63 -11.95
N SER A 118 14.30 7.28 -11.33
CA SER A 118 15.69 7.34 -11.82
C SER A 118 16.56 6.16 -11.37
N ASN A 119 16.18 5.46 -10.30
CA ASN A 119 17.01 4.45 -9.63
C ASN A 119 16.24 3.18 -9.23
N ALA A 120 14.95 3.10 -9.54
CA ALA A 120 14.14 1.93 -9.25
C ALA A 120 14.66 0.69 -9.99
N THR A 121 14.79 -0.40 -9.26
CA THR A 121 15.10 -1.74 -9.79
C THR A 121 14.05 -2.73 -9.29
N PRO A 122 13.86 -3.88 -9.97
CA PRO A 122 12.92 -4.91 -9.52
C PRO A 122 13.24 -5.37 -8.09
N HIS A 123 14.53 -5.48 -7.75
CA HIS A 123 15.01 -5.81 -6.42
C HIS A 123 14.55 -4.80 -5.35
N LEU A 124 14.79 -3.50 -5.59
CA LEU A 124 14.45 -2.47 -4.63
C LEU A 124 12.92 -2.31 -4.47
N ALA A 125 12.17 -2.45 -5.57
CA ALA A 125 10.71 -2.42 -5.54
C ALA A 125 10.13 -3.64 -4.82
N THR A 126 10.67 -4.83 -5.06
CA THR A 126 10.32 -6.06 -4.33
C THR A 126 10.58 -5.89 -2.85
N LYS A 127 11.74 -5.37 -2.47
CA LYS A 127 12.09 -5.09 -1.07
C LYS A 127 11.09 -4.15 -0.41
N ALA A 128 10.77 -3.03 -1.06
CA ALA A 128 9.79 -2.07 -0.54
C ALA A 128 8.40 -2.70 -0.38
N ALA A 129 7.96 -3.50 -1.36
CA ALA A 129 6.67 -4.16 -1.34
C ALA A 129 6.56 -5.25 -0.25
N LEU A 130 7.60 -6.06 -0.06
CA LEU A 130 7.68 -7.04 1.02
C LEU A 130 7.65 -6.37 2.39
N LEU A 131 8.35 -5.23 2.56
CA LEU A 131 8.29 -4.43 3.78
C LEU A 131 6.87 -3.92 4.06
N SER A 132 6.14 -3.45 3.04
CA SER A 132 4.73 -3.07 3.19
C SER A 132 3.84 -4.25 3.59
N MET A 133 4.02 -5.43 2.97
CA MET A 133 3.27 -6.63 3.36
C MET A 133 3.51 -6.99 4.82
N MET A 134 4.78 -7.01 5.26
CA MET A 134 5.15 -7.29 6.64
C MET A 134 4.53 -6.29 7.61
N LYS A 135 4.58 -5.00 7.29
CA LYS A 135 3.99 -3.93 8.10
C LYS A 135 2.49 -4.15 8.32
N VAL A 136 1.72 -4.45 7.26
CA VAL A 136 0.28 -4.69 7.39
C VAL A 136 -0.02 -6.02 8.06
N TYR A 137 0.74 -7.08 7.74
CA TYR A 137 0.59 -8.38 8.40
C TYR A 137 0.81 -8.29 9.92
N GLN A 138 1.81 -7.53 10.36
CA GLN A 138 2.16 -7.34 11.77
C GLN A 138 1.10 -6.58 12.58
N LYS A 139 0.19 -5.83 11.93
CA LYS A 139 -0.97 -5.25 12.60
C LYS A 139 -1.90 -6.34 13.17
N GLY A 140 -1.93 -7.52 12.56
CA GLY A 140 -2.74 -8.67 13.00
C GLY A 140 -4.26 -8.53 12.79
N ILE A 141 -4.71 -7.43 12.18
CA ILE A 141 -6.14 -7.15 11.97
C ILE A 141 -6.62 -7.88 10.72
N ASN A 142 -7.59 -8.79 10.88
CA ASN A 142 -8.12 -9.63 9.80
C ASN A 142 -7.03 -10.42 9.03
N ILE A 143 -5.98 -10.83 9.75
CA ILE A 143 -4.86 -11.62 9.22
C ILE A 143 -4.95 -13.06 9.70
N LYS A 144 -4.82 -14.00 8.77
CA LYS A 144 -4.52 -15.41 9.05
C LYS A 144 -3.01 -15.62 9.02
N LYS A 145 -2.48 -16.38 9.98
CA LYS A 145 -1.04 -16.62 10.09
C LYS A 145 -0.49 -17.35 8.86
N SER A 146 0.66 -16.89 8.39
CA SER A 146 1.42 -17.48 7.29
C SER A 146 2.83 -17.79 7.76
N LYS A 147 3.24 -19.06 7.67
CA LYS A 147 4.61 -19.48 8.01
C LYS A 147 5.64 -18.76 7.14
N GLY A 148 5.35 -18.58 5.85
CA GLY A 148 6.24 -17.87 4.93
C GLY A 148 6.43 -16.40 5.32
N MET A 149 5.36 -15.73 5.76
CA MET A 149 5.44 -14.35 6.25
C MET A 149 6.20 -14.25 7.59
N GLU A 150 5.95 -15.16 8.53
CA GLU A 150 6.68 -15.20 9.80
C GLU A 150 8.19 -15.46 9.60
N GLU A 151 8.55 -16.34 8.68
CA GLU A 151 9.93 -16.58 8.26
C GLU A 151 10.58 -15.35 7.64
N LEU A 152 9.86 -14.67 6.72
CA LEU A 152 10.35 -13.45 6.08
C LEU A 152 10.61 -12.32 7.09
N ILE A 153 9.71 -12.13 8.06
CA ILE A 153 9.88 -11.16 9.16
C ILE A 153 11.13 -11.48 9.97
N LYS A 154 11.36 -12.76 10.30
CA LYS A 154 12.56 -13.20 11.02
C LYS A 154 13.83 -12.90 10.23
N LEU A 155 13.90 -13.29 8.95
CA LEU A 155 15.05 -13.04 8.09
C LEU A 155 15.35 -11.54 7.94
N THR A 156 14.30 -10.71 7.88
CA THR A 156 14.43 -9.25 7.85
C THR A 156 15.10 -8.72 9.13
N GLY A 157 14.71 -9.22 10.31
CA GLY A 157 15.36 -8.89 11.59
C GLY A 157 16.82 -9.36 11.69
N GLU A 158 17.21 -10.36 10.90
CA GLU A 158 18.58 -10.87 10.78
C GLU A 158 19.40 -10.18 9.67
N ASN A 159 18.88 -9.13 9.04
CA ASN A 159 19.47 -8.45 7.87
C ASN A 159 19.67 -9.35 6.63
N LYS A 160 18.85 -10.40 6.47
CA LYS A 160 18.92 -11.37 5.36
C LYS A 160 17.83 -11.18 4.29
N LEU A 161 17.15 -10.04 4.29
CA LEU A 161 16.06 -9.78 3.34
C LEU A 161 16.57 -9.71 1.90
N ASP A 162 17.72 -9.09 1.65
CA ASP A 162 18.26 -9.00 0.29
C ASP A 162 18.65 -10.38 -0.26
N ASP A 163 19.27 -11.24 0.57
CA ASP A 163 19.59 -12.63 0.19
C ASP A 163 18.33 -13.41 -0.15
N TYR A 164 17.30 -13.29 0.70
CA TYR A 164 16.01 -13.94 0.45
C TYR A 164 15.36 -13.50 -0.86
N ILE A 165 15.39 -12.19 -1.17
CA ILE A 165 14.86 -11.66 -2.44
C ILE A 165 15.63 -12.24 -3.60
N ASN A 166 16.97 -12.21 -3.52
CA ASN A 166 17.83 -12.78 -4.54
C ASN A 166 17.53 -14.24 -4.77
N ASP A 167 17.25 -15.05 -3.74
CA ASP A 167 17.01 -16.49 -3.92
C ASP A 167 15.61 -16.84 -4.44
N ASN A 168 14.60 -15.98 -4.22
CA ASN A 168 13.19 -16.36 -4.41
C ASN A 168 12.40 -15.49 -5.41
N PHE A 169 12.95 -14.34 -5.81
CA PHE A 169 12.26 -13.34 -6.65
C PHE A 169 13.13 -12.93 -7.85
N LYS A 170 13.99 -13.84 -8.35
CA LYS A 170 14.71 -13.61 -9.60
C LYS A 170 13.72 -13.53 -10.76
N ASP A 171 13.95 -12.55 -11.63
CA ASP A 171 13.32 -12.46 -12.96
C ASP A 171 13.76 -13.62 -13.88
#